data_AF-F9XMT4-F1
#
_entry.id   AF-F9XMT4-F1
#
_cell.length_a   1.000
_cell.length_b   1.000
_cell.length_c   1.000
_cell.angle_alpha   90.00
_cell.angle_beta   90.00
_cell.angle_gamma   90.00
#
_symmetry.space_group_name_H-M   'P 1'
#
loop_
_entity.id
_entity.type
_entity.pdbx_description
1 polymer ?
#
loop_
_entity_poly.entity_id
_entity_poly.type
_entity_poly.pdbx_seq_one_letter_code
_entity_poly.pdbx_strand_id
1 'polypeptide(L)'
;MQNIFLAATLLGAAFAAPQNPPTSCSAAPQPTGTGSPGTVCGSTTFTNYTVKAGDTLGAIAKQYNSGVCDIAKVNGIDNPDYIKPDQVLSIPANCVTPDNTSCVKPVPVITNTCVLGVGSTYTVKSGDSFSAIATSFNITLASLEARNPQIPNYDLIFPGQVINTPLCPNSVCDSIGTYVIESGDIFYNLAQSNNVTVGQLESLNVNVNVTDIHPGDIIILPHNCHNITASA
;
A
#
# COMPACT_ATOMS: atom_id res chain seq x y z
N MET A 1 42.69 -11.52 29.40
CA MET A 1 43.12 -12.11 28.11
C MET A 1 42.18 -11.54 27.05
N GLN A 2 42.32 -10.25 26.68
CA GLN A 2 43.25 -9.66 25.70
C GLN A 2 42.96 -10.11 24.25
N ASN A 3 42.26 -9.25 23.50
CA ASN A 3 42.17 -9.12 22.03
C ASN A 3 41.55 -7.72 21.82
N ILE A 4 42.22 -6.57 21.70
CA ILE A 4 43.34 -6.06 20.87
C ILE A 4 43.02 -5.92 19.37
N PHE A 5 42.67 -4.66 19.02
CA PHE A 5 42.93 -3.85 17.80
C PHE A 5 42.45 -4.40 16.43
N LEU A 6 41.99 -3.62 15.44
CA LEU A 6 42.42 -2.28 14.99
C LEU A 6 41.24 -1.47 14.41
N ALA A 7 41.28 -0.16 14.67
CA ALA A 7 40.55 0.88 13.94
C ALA A 7 41.27 1.22 12.63
N ALA A 8 40.53 1.47 11.55
CA ALA A 8 41.04 2.03 10.31
C ALA A 8 40.37 3.39 10.05
N THR A 9 41.13 4.45 10.29
CA THR A 9 40.85 5.83 9.88
C THR A 9 41.31 5.99 8.44
N LEU A 10 40.43 6.48 7.56
CA LEU A 10 40.80 6.98 6.24
C LEU A 10 40.42 8.46 6.15
N LEU A 11 41.46 9.27 5.93
CA LEU A 11 41.42 10.69 5.63
C LEU A 11 40.97 10.93 4.18
N GLY A 12 40.11 11.93 4.00
CA GLY A 12 40.39 13.05 3.09
C GLY A 12 40.10 12.87 1.59
N ALA A 13 39.04 13.52 1.13
CA ALA A 13 39.10 14.39 -0.05
C ALA A 13 37.99 15.44 0.03
N ALA A 14 38.40 16.68 0.30
CA ALA A 14 37.55 17.85 0.22
C ALA A 14 37.41 18.29 -1.24
N PHE A 15 36.18 18.48 -1.71
CA PHE A 15 35.86 19.33 -2.85
C PHE A 15 34.77 20.32 -2.42
N ALA A 16 35.17 21.58 -2.33
CA ALA A 16 34.27 22.72 -2.20
C ALA A 16 34.10 23.37 -3.58
N ALA A 17 32.86 23.60 -3.99
CA ALA A 17 32.46 24.55 -5.02
C ALA A 17 30.95 24.89 -4.80
N PRO A 18 30.43 26.03 -5.27
CA PRO A 18 29.81 27.04 -4.43
C PRO A 18 28.28 26.99 -4.36
N GLN A 19 27.77 27.74 -3.39
CA GLN A 19 26.36 27.99 -3.08
C GLN A 19 25.68 28.76 -4.23
N ASN A 20 24.56 28.23 -4.73
CA ASN A 20 23.56 29.00 -5.46
C ASN A 20 22.37 29.31 -4.54
N PRO A 21 21.90 30.56 -4.47
CA PRO A 21 20.71 30.95 -3.70
C PRO A 21 19.41 30.46 -4.39
N PRO A 22 18.28 30.38 -3.67
CA PRO A 22 17.09 29.68 -4.15
C PRO A 22 16.45 30.47 -5.30
N THR A 23 16.50 29.89 -6.49
CA THR A 23 15.74 30.38 -7.64
C THR A 23 14.35 29.74 -7.60
N SER A 24 13.39 30.55 -7.14
CA SER A 24 12.00 30.63 -7.59
C SER A 24 11.29 29.34 -8.04
N CYS A 25 10.21 29.02 -7.34
CA CYS A 25 9.16 28.06 -7.68
C CYS A 25 8.95 27.90 -9.20
N SER A 26 9.28 26.72 -9.73
CA SER A 26 8.74 26.24 -11.01
C SER A 26 7.81 25.09 -10.68
N ALA A 27 6.52 25.34 -10.80
CA ALA A 27 5.49 24.33 -10.66
C ALA A 27 5.81 23.13 -11.56
N ALA A 28 5.66 21.91 -11.02
CA ALA A 28 5.65 20.70 -11.81
C ALA A 28 4.67 20.86 -12.99
N PRO A 29 4.93 20.26 -14.17
CA PRO A 29 3.97 20.30 -15.26
C PRO A 29 2.66 19.68 -14.75
N GLN A 30 1.65 20.53 -14.55
CA GLN A 30 0.27 20.09 -14.40
C GLN A 30 -0.07 19.32 -15.68
N PRO A 31 -0.69 18.13 -15.63
CA PRO A 31 -1.10 17.45 -16.85
C PRO A 31 -2.00 18.41 -17.62
N THR A 32 -1.53 18.82 -18.80
CA THR A 32 -2.29 19.61 -19.78
C THR A 32 -3.32 18.71 -20.44
N GLY A 33 -4.21 18.14 -19.62
CA GLY A 33 -5.50 17.65 -20.06
C GLY A 33 -6.35 18.87 -20.40
N THR A 34 -6.32 19.26 -21.67
CA THR A 34 -7.25 20.23 -22.26
C THR A 34 -8.64 19.59 -22.40
N GLY A 35 -9.24 19.23 -21.27
CA GLY A 35 -10.67 19.07 -21.12
C GLY A 35 -11.19 20.33 -20.45
N SER A 36 -12.10 21.05 -21.12
CA SER A 36 -12.96 22.04 -20.46
C SER A 36 -13.47 21.46 -19.12
N PRO A 37 -13.74 22.26 -18.07
CA PRO A 37 -14.55 21.81 -16.95
C PRO A 37 -15.99 21.60 -17.44
N GLY A 38 -16.14 20.60 -18.33
CA GLY A 38 -17.41 19.99 -18.63
C GLY A 38 -17.91 19.39 -17.32
N THR A 39 -19.21 19.51 -17.14
CA THR A 39 -19.95 18.94 -16.03
C THR A 39 -19.65 17.43 -15.91
N VAL A 40 -18.68 17.06 -15.07
CA VAL A 40 -18.48 15.67 -14.64
C VAL A 40 -19.61 15.35 -13.67
N CYS A 41 -20.24 14.19 -13.79
CA CYS A 41 -21.31 13.68 -12.91
C CYS A 41 -22.49 14.64 -12.62
N GLY A 42 -22.72 15.69 -13.42
CA GLY A 42 -23.71 16.72 -13.11
C GLY A 42 -23.23 17.81 -12.13
N SER A 43 -21.99 17.76 -11.65
CA SER A 43 -21.44 18.72 -10.69
C SER A 43 -21.02 20.04 -11.34
N THR A 44 -21.30 21.15 -10.64
CA THR A 44 -20.81 22.50 -10.96
C THR A 44 -19.78 23.02 -9.96
N THR A 45 -19.45 22.24 -8.94
CA THR A 45 -18.57 22.66 -7.84
C THR A 45 -17.43 21.67 -7.65
N PHE A 46 -16.20 22.15 -7.74
CA PHE A 46 -15.00 21.37 -7.45
C PHE A 46 -14.40 21.80 -6.12
N THR A 47 -13.95 20.84 -5.33
CA THR A 47 -13.25 21.07 -4.05
C THR A 47 -11.91 20.38 -4.07
N ASN A 48 -10.84 21.10 -3.72
CA ASN A 48 -9.54 20.47 -3.51
C ASN A 48 -9.50 19.78 -2.15
N TYR A 49 -9.11 18.52 -2.14
CA TYR A 49 -8.96 17.70 -0.94
C TYR A 49 -7.54 17.14 -0.88
N THR A 50 -6.85 17.33 0.24
CA THR A 50 -5.56 16.68 0.51
C THR A 50 -5.81 15.34 1.17
N VAL A 51 -5.39 14.27 0.51
CA VAL A 51 -5.53 12.88 0.97
C VAL A 51 -4.79 12.69 2.29
N LYS A 52 -5.47 12.08 3.26
CA LYS A 52 -4.91 11.73 4.56
C LYS A 52 -4.53 10.26 4.61
N ALA A 53 -3.64 9.90 5.52
CA ALA A 53 -3.31 8.50 5.77
C ALA A 53 -4.57 7.70 6.12
N GLY A 54 -4.82 6.61 5.38
CA GLY A 54 -5.97 5.74 5.55
C GLY A 54 -7.22 6.13 4.74
N ASP A 55 -7.19 7.23 3.99
CA ASP A 55 -8.30 7.58 3.10
C ASP A 55 -8.45 6.59 1.95
N THR A 56 -9.68 6.43 1.46
CA THR A 56 -10.00 5.71 0.22
C THR A 56 -10.82 6.61 -0.68
N LEU A 57 -10.76 6.42 -2.01
CA LEU A 57 -11.62 7.17 -2.92
C LEU A 57 -13.10 6.96 -2.61
N GLY A 58 -13.50 5.78 -2.13
CA GLY A 58 -14.87 5.49 -1.69
C GLY A 58 -15.33 6.35 -0.51
N ALA A 59 -14.48 6.49 0.53
CA ALA A 59 -14.78 7.33 1.68
C ALA A 59 -14.86 8.81 1.30
N ILE A 60 -13.91 9.28 0.48
CA ILE A 60 -13.88 10.66 -0.01
C ILE A 60 -15.11 10.95 -0.90
N ALA A 61 -15.43 10.05 -1.84
CA ALA A 61 -16.59 10.18 -2.71
C ALA A 61 -17.88 10.32 -1.88
N LYS A 62 -18.05 9.46 -0.89
CA LYS A 62 -19.19 9.51 0.03
C LYS A 62 -19.26 10.84 0.80
N GLN A 63 -18.12 11.33 1.30
CA GLN A 63 -18.05 12.58 2.05
C GLN A 63 -18.50 13.79 1.23
N TYR A 64 -18.13 13.85 -0.05
CA TYR A 64 -18.41 14.98 -0.93
C TYR A 64 -19.65 14.79 -1.83
N ASN A 65 -20.42 13.71 -1.61
CA ASN A 65 -21.52 13.29 -2.47
C ASN A 65 -21.08 13.23 -3.96
N SER A 66 -19.99 12.51 -4.20
CA SER A 66 -19.34 12.34 -5.49
C SER A 66 -19.35 10.86 -5.93
N GLY A 67 -18.74 10.56 -7.08
CA GLY A 67 -18.50 9.20 -7.56
C GLY A 67 -17.02 8.84 -7.49
N VAL A 68 -16.70 7.62 -7.06
CA VAL A 68 -15.31 7.10 -7.05
C VAL A 68 -14.67 7.23 -8.43
N CYS A 69 -15.39 6.84 -9.47
CA CYS A 69 -14.89 6.84 -10.84
C CYS A 69 -14.85 8.23 -11.45
N ASP A 70 -15.73 9.12 -11.00
CA ASP A 70 -15.67 10.54 -11.36
C ASP A 70 -14.41 11.20 -10.78
N ILE A 71 -14.10 10.96 -9.49
CA ILE A 71 -12.88 11.45 -8.86
C ILE A 71 -11.65 10.88 -9.56
N ALA A 72 -11.63 9.57 -9.80
CA ALA A 72 -10.50 8.91 -10.45
C ALA A 72 -10.25 9.52 -11.84
N LYS A 73 -11.30 9.69 -12.64
CA LYS A 73 -11.22 10.28 -13.98
C LYS A 73 -10.74 11.74 -13.96
N VAL A 74 -11.26 12.56 -13.06
CA VAL A 74 -10.87 13.98 -12.93
C VAL A 74 -9.38 14.12 -12.58
N ASN A 75 -8.86 13.20 -11.77
CA ASN A 75 -7.49 13.27 -11.26
C ASN A 75 -6.49 12.39 -12.03
N GLY A 76 -6.92 11.73 -13.12
CA GLY A 76 -6.06 10.83 -13.90
C GLY A 76 -5.53 9.66 -13.06
N ILE A 77 -6.32 9.14 -12.13
CA ILE A 77 -5.95 8.01 -11.28
C ILE A 77 -6.24 6.71 -12.02
N ASP A 78 -5.17 6.00 -12.40
CA ASP A 78 -5.27 4.73 -13.12
C ASP A 78 -5.78 3.58 -12.23
N ASN A 79 -5.41 3.58 -10.94
CA ASN A 79 -5.86 2.61 -9.96
C ASN A 79 -6.71 3.28 -8.86
N PRO A 80 -8.05 3.18 -8.91
CA PRO A 80 -8.94 3.79 -7.92
C PRO A 80 -8.73 3.32 -6.48
N ASP A 81 -8.10 2.16 -6.29
CA ASP A 81 -7.77 1.61 -4.96
C ASP A 81 -6.49 2.22 -4.37
N TYR A 82 -5.78 3.06 -5.11
CA TYR A 82 -4.51 3.64 -4.70
C TYR A 82 -4.49 5.17 -4.81
N ILE A 83 -4.46 5.82 -3.66
CA ILE A 83 -4.19 7.25 -3.49
C ILE A 83 -3.11 7.44 -2.42
N LYS A 84 -2.25 8.43 -2.60
CA LYS A 84 -1.13 8.68 -1.67
C LYS A 84 -1.50 9.74 -0.63
N PRO A 85 -1.09 9.59 0.64
CA PRO A 85 -1.11 10.71 1.58
C PRO A 85 -0.46 11.96 0.97
N ASP A 86 -0.99 13.13 1.30
CA ASP A 86 -0.60 14.44 0.79
C ASP A 86 -0.85 14.69 -0.72
N GLN A 87 -1.39 13.70 -1.45
CA GLN A 87 -1.91 13.91 -2.80
C GLN A 87 -3.10 14.88 -2.75
N VAL A 88 -3.08 15.91 -3.59
CA VAL A 88 -4.20 16.83 -3.72
C VAL A 88 -5.11 16.35 -4.85
N LEU A 89 -6.37 16.07 -4.50
CA LEU A 89 -7.41 15.65 -5.42
C LEU A 89 -8.40 16.79 -5.68
N SER A 90 -8.75 16.99 -6.95
CA SER A 90 -9.88 17.80 -7.37
C SER A 90 -11.16 16.95 -7.36
N ILE A 91 -12.04 17.22 -6.40
CA ILE A 91 -13.26 16.43 -6.17
C ILE A 91 -14.46 17.14 -6.80
N PRO A 92 -15.17 16.54 -7.79
CA PRO A 92 -16.46 17.04 -8.24
C PRO A 92 -17.51 16.79 -7.15
N ALA A 93 -17.85 17.80 -6.36
CA ALA A 93 -18.75 17.67 -5.22
C ALA A 93 -20.22 17.80 -5.65
N ASN A 94 -21.14 17.19 -4.91
CA ASN A 94 -22.59 17.24 -5.19
C ASN A 94 -22.96 16.73 -6.60
N CYS A 95 -22.42 15.58 -6.98
CA CYS A 95 -22.78 14.90 -8.22
C CYS A 95 -24.29 14.62 -8.27
N VAL A 96 -24.91 14.89 -9.42
CA VAL A 96 -26.30 14.49 -9.71
C VAL A 96 -26.35 13.01 -10.08
N THR A 97 -25.33 12.52 -10.78
CA THR A 97 -25.21 11.14 -11.25
C THR A 97 -23.82 10.59 -10.92
N PRO A 98 -23.54 10.27 -9.64
CA PRO A 98 -22.23 9.76 -9.23
C PRO A 98 -21.98 8.35 -9.78
N ASP A 99 -20.83 8.14 -10.42
CA ASP A 99 -20.35 6.83 -10.85
C ASP A 99 -19.40 6.22 -9.81
N ASN A 100 -19.87 5.15 -9.19
CA ASN A 100 -19.14 4.40 -8.17
C ASN A 100 -18.77 2.99 -8.63
N THR A 101 -18.92 2.66 -9.91
CA THR A 101 -18.89 1.26 -10.36
C THR A 101 -18.07 1.00 -11.62
N SER A 102 -17.95 1.94 -12.56
CA SER A 102 -17.37 1.65 -13.88
C SER A 102 -15.86 1.36 -13.87
N CYS A 103 -15.16 1.91 -12.89
CA CYS A 103 -13.70 1.86 -12.75
C CYS A 103 -13.23 0.96 -11.60
N VAL A 104 -14.13 0.63 -10.66
CA VAL A 104 -13.78 -0.19 -9.50
C VAL A 104 -14.06 -1.65 -9.81
N LYS A 105 -13.14 -2.52 -9.38
CA LYS A 105 -13.37 -3.95 -9.43
C LYS A 105 -14.37 -4.33 -8.34
N PRO A 106 -15.29 -5.28 -8.57
CA PRO A 106 -16.12 -5.82 -7.50
C PRO A 106 -15.25 -6.28 -6.34
N VAL A 107 -15.61 -5.88 -5.11
CA VAL A 107 -14.88 -6.30 -3.91
C VAL A 107 -14.93 -7.84 -3.85
N PRO A 108 -13.78 -8.53 -3.85
CA PRO A 108 -13.76 -9.98 -3.81
C PRO A 108 -14.32 -10.46 -2.47
N VAL A 109 -15.21 -11.45 -2.52
CA VAL A 109 -15.63 -12.16 -1.31
C VAL A 109 -14.48 -13.07 -0.89
N ILE A 110 -13.82 -12.72 0.20
CA ILE A 110 -12.69 -13.50 0.72
C ILE A 110 -13.22 -14.75 1.40
N THR A 111 -12.79 -15.92 0.92
CA THR A 111 -13.20 -17.23 1.46
C THR A 111 -12.05 -18.05 2.04
N ASN A 112 -10.79 -17.68 1.77
CA ASN A 112 -9.64 -18.44 2.25
C ASN A 112 -9.52 -18.32 3.77
N THR A 113 -9.05 -19.38 4.41
CA THR A 113 -8.86 -19.42 5.87
C THR A 113 -7.39 -19.52 6.28
N CYS A 114 -6.47 -19.53 5.32
CA CYS A 114 -5.04 -19.60 5.55
C CYS A 114 -4.26 -18.95 4.41
N VAL A 115 -3.03 -18.55 4.72
CA VAL A 115 -2.07 -17.88 3.84
C VAL A 115 -1.09 -18.93 3.30
N LEU A 116 -0.78 -18.88 2.00
CA LEU A 116 0.08 -19.85 1.34
C LEU A 116 1.57 -19.50 1.53
N GLY A 117 2.40 -20.45 1.93
CA GLY A 117 3.86 -20.30 2.00
C GLY A 117 4.34 -19.49 3.20
N VAL A 118 4.39 -18.16 3.07
CA VAL A 118 5.08 -17.25 4.01
C VAL A 118 4.16 -16.25 4.71
N GLY A 119 4.73 -15.59 5.72
CA GLY A 119 4.04 -14.63 6.56
C GLY A 119 3.27 -15.34 7.66
N SER A 120 3.97 -16.04 8.57
CA SER A 120 3.42 -16.72 9.76
C SER A 120 3.09 -15.78 10.91
N THR A 121 3.67 -14.59 10.88
CA THR A 121 3.42 -13.52 11.82
C THR A 121 3.36 -12.21 11.07
N TYR A 122 2.63 -11.25 11.61
CA TYR A 122 2.56 -9.89 11.10
C TYR A 122 2.75 -8.91 12.26
N THR A 123 3.54 -7.87 12.05
CA THR A 123 3.75 -6.81 13.04
C THR A 123 2.83 -5.65 12.71
N VAL A 124 1.90 -5.35 13.61
CA VAL A 124 0.90 -4.28 13.48
C VAL A 124 1.59 -2.94 13.21
N LYS A 125 1.12 -2.24 12.18
CA LYS A 125 1.53 -0.90 11.79
C LYS A 125 0.51 0.13 12.27
N SER A 126 0.87 1.40 12.19
CA SER A 126 -0.04 2.50 12.54
C SER A 126 -1.23 2.55 11.57
N GLY A 127 -2.45 2.55 12.11
CA GLY A 127 -3.69 2.57 11.32
C GLY A 127 -4.24 1.19 10.95
N ASP A 128 -3.55 0.12 11.30
CA ASP A 128 -4.02 -1.24 11.04
C ASP A 128 -5.26 -1.59 11.86
N SER A 129 -6.07 -2.49 11.29
CA SER A 129 -7.15 -3.19 11.96
C SER A 129 -7.10 -4.67 11.59
N PHE A 130 -7.68 -5.53 12.43
CA PHE A 130 -7.76 -6.97 12.14
C PHE A 130 -8.44 -7.25 10.78
N SER A 131 -9.46 -6.48 10.42
CA SER A 131 -10.17 -6.64 9.15
C SER A 131 -9.32 -6.21 7.95
N ALA A 132 -8.57 -5.10 8.05
CA ALA A 132 -7.66 -4.66 7.00
C ALA A 132 -6.49 -5.64 6.82
N ILE A 133 -5.91 -6.13 7.91
CA ILE A 133 -4.83 -7.13 7.85
C ILE A 133 -5.34 -8.44 7.25
N ALA A 134 -6.50 -8.96 7.68
CA ALA A 134 -7.09 -10.16 7.08
C ALA A 134 -7.31 -10.00 5.57
N THR A 135 -7.79 -8.83 5.16
CA THR A 135 -7.98 -8.46 3.74
C THR A 135 -6.64 -8.43 2.98
N SER A 136 -5.58 -7.86 3.57
CA SER A 136 -4.26 -7.81 2.92
C SER A 136 -3.64 -9.19 2.74
N PHE A 137 -3.93 -10.12 3.65
CA PHE A 137 -3.57 -11.54 3.53
C PHE A 137 -4.51 -12.37 2.65
N ASN A 138 -5.59 -11.76 2.14
CA ASN A 138 -6.66 -12.45 1.40
C ASN A 138 -7.23 -13.66 2.17
N ILE A 139 -7.43 -13.51 3.48
CA ILE A 139 -8.04 -14.51 4.38
C ILE A 139 -9.24 -13.92 5.13
N THR A 140 -10.14 -14.78 5.61
CA THR A 140 -11.29 -14.33 6.40
C THR A 140 -10.85 -13.74 7.74
N LEU A 141 -11.52 -12.69 8.18
CA LEU A 141 -11.32 -12.09 9.52
C LEU A 141 -11.43 -13.17 10.62
N ALA A 142 -12.46 -14.03 10.55
CA ALA A 142 -12.66 -15.11 11.50
C ALA A 142 -11.46 -16.07 11.58
N SER A 143 -10.79 -16.37 10.46
CA SER A 143 -9.60 -17.23 10.48
C SER A 143 -8.39 -16.57 11.14
N LEU A 144 -8.24 -15.25 11.00
CA LEU A 144 -7.19 -14.48 11.66
C LEU A 144 -7.45 -14.36 13.17
N GLU A 145 -8.69 -14.07 13.56
CA GLU A 145 -9.12 -14.02 14.97
C GLU A 145 -8.94 -15.37 15.67
N ALA A 146 -9.38 -16.46 15.04
CA ALA A 146 -9.21 -17.81 15.58
C ALA A 146 -7.73 -18.19 15.77
N ARG A 147 -6.82 -17.60 14.99
CA ARG A 147 -5.38 -17.79 15.12
C ARG A 147 -4.75 -16.95 16.24
N ASN A 148 -5.48 -15.97 16.78
CA ASN A 148 -5.02 -15.04 17.81
C ASN A 148 -5.88 -15.03 19.08
N PRO A 149 -6.18 -16.19 19.70
CA PRO A 149 -7.02 -16.23 20.89
C PRO A 149 -6.41 -15.52 22.11
N GLN A 150 -5.11 -15.18 22.05
CA GLN A 150 -4.44 -14.41 23.10
C GLN A 150 -4.81 -12.92 23.13
N ILE A 151 -5.47 -12.40 22.09
CA ILE A 151 -5.88 -10.99 22.01
C ILE A 151 -7.33 -10.88 22.50
N PRO A 152 -7.58 -10.24 23.66
CA PRO A 152 -8.92 -10.23 24.26
C PRO A 152 -9.90 -9.30 23.53
N ASN A 153 -9.39 -8.29 22.83
CA ASN A 153 -10.19 -7.35 22.05
C ASN A 153 -9.46 -7.03 20.74
N TYR A 154 -10.01 -7.49 19.62
CA TYR A 154 -9.41 -7.34 18.28
C TYR A 154 -9.48 -5.90 17.74
N ASP A 155 -10.34 -5.05 18.31
CA ASP A 155 -10.41 -3.62 17.98
C ASP A 155 -9.29 -2.81 18.64
N LEU A 156 -8.57 -3.40 19.61
CA LEU A 156 -7.48 -2.76 20.35
C LEU A 156 -6.15 -3.45 20.09
N ILE A 157 -5.59 -3.16 18.91
CA ILE A 157 -4.22 -3.51 18.56
C ILE A 157 -3.32 -2.28 18.53
N PHE A 158 -2.04 -2.46 18.82
CA PHE A 158 -1.07 -1.37 18.91
C PHE A 158 0.10 -1.58 17.94
N PRO A 159 0.64 -0.49 17.33
CA PRO A 159 1.82 -0.60 16.48
C PRO A 159 2.97 -1.32 17.19
N GLY A 160 3.63 -2.24 16.48
CA GLY A 160 4.67 -3.12 17.00
C GLY A 160 4.16 -4.42 17.64
N GLN A 161 2.86 -4.57 17.86
CA GLN A 161 2.28 -5.84 18.32
C GLN A 161 2.42 -6.91 17.24
N VAL A 162 2.91 -8.09 17.62
CA VAL A 162 3.00 -9.23 16.70
C VAL A 162 1.73 -10.07 16.78
N ILE A 163 1.10 -10.31 15.65
CA ILE A 163 -0.06 -11.21 15.50
C ILE A 163 0.35 -12.45 14.71
N ASN A 164 -0.29 -13.58 15.01
CA ASN A 164 -0.10 -14.85 14.32
C ASN A 164 -1.04 -14.91 13.12
N THR A 165 -0.52 -15.29 11.96
CA THR A 165 -1.33 -15.48 10.74
C THR A 165 -1.44 -16.98 10.46
N PRO A 166 -2.62 -17.47 10.01
CA PRO A 166 -2.82 -18.88 9.77
C PRO A 166 -2.12 -19.30 8.48
N LEU A 167 -0.98 -19.99 8.55
CA LEU A 167 -0.35 -20.57 7.35
C LEU A 167 -1.04 -21.86 6.93
N CYS A 168 -1.21 -22.05 5.62
CA CYS A 168 -1.73 -23.29 5.07
C CYS A 168 -0.69 -24.42 5.25
N PRO A 169 -1.09 -25.59 5.77
CA PRO A 169 -0.20 -26.75 5.75
C PRO A 169 0.14 -27.13 4.30
N ASN A 170 1.35 -27.63 4.07
CA ASN A 170 1.84 -28.03 2.74
C ASN A 170 1.75 -26.91 1.70
N SER A 171 2.24 -25.71 2.02
CA SER A 171 2.33 -24.60 1.07
C SER A 171 3.73 -23.99 1.09
N VAL A 172 4.15 -23.43 -0.05
CA VAL A 172 5.50 -22.87 -0.27
C VAL A 172 5.42 -21.72 -1.27
N CYS A 173 6.45 -20.87 -1.29
CA CYS A 173 6.66 -19.92 -2.39
C CYS A 173 7.89 -20.38 -3.18
N ASP A 174 7.84 -20.32 -4.51
CA ASP A 174 8.91 -20.80 -5.39
C ASP A 174 10.26 -20.14 -5.08
N SER A 175 10.21 -18.84 -4.76
CA SER A 175 11.40 -18.09 -4.34
C SER A 175 11.03 -16.95 -3.39
N ILE A 176 12.02 -16.55 -2.59
CA ILE A 176 11.97 -15.38 -1.72
C ILE A 176 13.32 -14.70 -1.87
N GLY A 177 13.33 -13.46 -2.34
CA GLY A 177 14.57 -12.75 -2.67
C GLY A 177 14.48 -11.26 -2.40
N THR A 178 15.59 -10.56 -2.59
CA THR A 178 15.62 -9.10 -2.56
C THR A 178 15.15 -8.53 -3.89
N TYR A 179 14.36 -7.47 -3.85
CA TYR A 179 13.91 -6.69 -5.00
C TYR A 179 14.18 -5.21 -4.77
N VAL A 180 14.59 -4.50 -5.83
CA VAL A 180 14.85 -3.06 -5.79
C VAL A 180 13.62 -2.35 -6.36
N ILE A 181 12.97 -1.52 -5.55
CA ILE A 181 11.79 -0.75 -5.95
C ILE A 181 12.10 0.08 -7.19
N GLU A 182 11.27 -0.04 -8.22
CA GLU A 182 11.32 0.74 -9.43
C GLU A 182 10.36 1.95 -9.39
N SER A 183 10.49 2.85 -10.35
CA SER A 183 9.58 3.99 -10.46
C SER A 183 8.16 3.54 -10.79
N GLY A 184 7.21 3.87 -9.93
CA GLY A 184 5.79 3.53 -10.10
C GLY A 184 5.37 2.24 -9.40
N ASP A 185 6.29 1.52 -8.79
CA ASP A 185 5.97 0.35 -7.98
C ASP A 185 5.11 0.71 -6.77
N ILE A 186 4.14 -0.15 -6.52
CA ILE A 186 3.33 -0.15 -5.30
C ILE A 186 3.18 -1.60 -4.83
N PHE A 187 3.13 -1.80 -3.51
CA PHE A 187 3.03 -3.15 -2.91
C PHE A 187 1.83 -3.94 -3.46
N TYR A 188 0.72 -3.26 -3.76
CA TYR A 188 -0.45 -3.90 -4.38
C TYR A 188 -0.11 -4.53 -5.74
N ASN A 189 0.47 -3.77 -6.67
CA ASN A 189 0.82 -4.26 -8.01
C ASN A 189 1.93 -5.31 -7.95
N LEU A 190 2.93 -5.10 -7.09
CA LEU A 190 4.00 -6.06 -6.87
C LEU A 190 3.45 -7.38 -6.32
N ALA A 191 2.53 -7.36 -5.36
CA ALA A 191 1.92 -8.57 -4.84
C ALA A 191 1.16 -9.33 -5.94
N GLN A 192 0.32 -8.63 -6.71
CA GLN A 192 -0.45 -9.21 -7.81
C GLN A 192 0.45 -9.80 -8.91
N SER A 193 1.48 -9.07 -9.34
CA SER A 193 2.38 -9.52 -10.42
C SER A 193 3.24 -10.71 -10.01
N ASN A 194 3.50 -10.88 -8.71
CA ASN A 194 4.30 -11.97 -8.17
C ASN A 194 3.47 -13.13 -7.60
N ASN A 195 2.15 -13.11 -7.79
CA ASN A 195 1.21 -14.12 -7.29
C ASN A 195 1.37 -14.37 -5.77
N VAL A 196 1.37 -13.26 -5.01
CA VAL A 196 1.37 -13.23 -3.55
C VAL A 196 0.36 -12.18 -3.07
N THR A 197 0.14 -12.08 -1.76
CA THR A 197 -0.74 -11.06 -1.18
C THR A 197 0.05 -9.88 -0.61
N VAL A 198 -0.62 -8.72 -0.48
CA VAL A 198 -0.01 -7.52 0.13
C VAL A 198 0.46 -7.81 1.56
N GLY A 199 -0.37 -8.51 2.35
CA GLY A 199 -0.03 -8.90 3.72
C GLY A 199 1.21 -9.79 3.79
N GLN A 200 1.42 -10.70 2.82
CA GLN A 200 2.65 -11.48 2.75
C GLN A 200 3.87 -10.59 2.51
N LEU A 201 3.77 -9.66 1.55
CA LEU A 201 4.83 -8.71 1.26
C LEU A 201 5.13 -7.83 2.49
N GLU A 202 4.12 -7.30 3.15
CA GLU A 202 4.27 -6.49 4.35
C GLU A 202 4.87 -7.26 5.53
N SER A 203 4.52 -8.54 5.69
CA SER A 203 5.03 -9.40 6.76
C SER A 203 6.53 -9.66 6.67
N LEU A 204 7.07 -9.68 5.45
CA LEU A 204 8.51 -9.85 5.20
C LEU A 204 9.28 -8.52 5.28
N ASN A 205 8.57 -7.40 5.18
CA ASN A 205 9.13 -6.05 5.10
C ASN A 205 8.70 -5.19 6.29
N VAL A 206 8.88 -5.70 7.51
CA VAL A 206 8.41 -5.06 8.76
C VAL A 206 8.92 -3.62 8.93
N ASN A 207 10.14 -3.34 8.46
CA ASN A 207 10.78 -2.03 8.60
C ASN A 207 10.47 -1.07 7.45
N VAL A 208 9.65 -1.47 6.47
CA VAL A 208 9.30 -0.65 5.30
C VAL A 208 7.96 0.03 5.55
N ASN A 209 7.97 1.35 5.45
CA ASN A 209 6.75 2.14 5.42
C ASN A 209 6.17 2.09 3.99
N VAL A 210 5.08 1.36 3.80
CA VAL A 210 4.46 1.14 2.48
C VAL A 210 3.88 2.42 1.86
N THR A 211 3.64 3.46 2.67
CA THR A 211 3.20 4.77 2.15
C THR A 211 4.36 5.64 1.69
N ASP A 212 5.59 5.26 1.99
CA ASP A 212 6.81 6.06 1.79
C ASP A 212 7.93 5.21 1.16
N ILE A 213 7.58 4.55 0.05
CA ILE A 213 8.54 3.78 -0.75
C ILE A 213 9.08 4.63 -1.91
N HIS A 214 10.37 4.50 -2.16
CA HIS A 214 11.11 5.26 -3.16
C HIS A 214 11.85 4.32 -4.12
N PRO A 215 12.03 4.72 -5.40
CA PRO A 215 12.89 3.99 -6.32
C PRO A 215 14.29 3.80 -5.74
N GLY A 216 14.79 2.57 -5.75
CA GLY A 216 16.06 2.18 -5.14
C GLY A 216 15.95 1.55 -3.76
N ASP A 217 14.81 1.65 -3.08
CA ASP A 217 14.58 0.94 -1.82
C ASP A 217 14.65 -0.58 -2.06
N ILE A 218 15.19 -1.32 -1.09
CA ILE A 218 15.31 -2.78 -1.17
C ILE A 218 14.25 -3.42 -0.28
N ILE A 219 13.44 -4.29 -0.86
CA ILE A 219 12.43 -5.09 -0.17
C ILE A 219 12.72 -6.59 -0.33
N ILE A 220 12.13 -7.42 0.54
CA ILE A 220 12.04 -8.86 0.37
C ILE A 220 10.74 -9.18 -0.36
N LEU A 221 10.84 -9.81 -1.52
CA LEU A 221 9.72 -10.15 -2.39
C LEU A 221 9.60 -11.68 -2.51
N PRO A 222 8.50 -12.28 -2.03
CA PRO A 222 8.17 -13.67 -2.33
C PRO A 222 7.53 -13.77 -3.72
N HIS A 223 7.73 -14.90 -4.39
CA HIS A 223 7.18 -15.20 -5.71
C HIS A 223 6.40 -16.52 -5.69
N ASN A 224 5.22 -16.50 -6.31
CA ASN A 224 4.36 -17.66 -6.56
C ASN A 224 4.14 -18.54 -5.33
N CYS A 225 3.38 -18.04 -4.35
CA CYS A 225 3.03 -18.85 -3.17
C CYS A 225 1.86 -19.78 -3.48
N HIS A 226 2.06 -21.10 -3.36
CA HIS A 226 1.10 -22.12 -3.76
C HIS A 226 1.07 -23.32 -2.79
N ASN A 227 0.03 -24.15 -2.90
CA ASN A 227 -0.01 -25.45 -2.22
C ASN A 227 0.95 -26.42 -2.89
N ILE A 228 1.70 -27.18 -2.11
CA ILE A 228 2.46 -28.33 -2.56
C ILE A 228 1.44 -29.42 -2.86
N THR A 229 1.25 -29.75 -4.15
CA THR A 229 0.53 -30.96 -4.51
C THR A 229 1.32 -32.13 -3.94
N ALA A 230 0.72 -32.90 -3.03
CA ALA A 230 1.28 -34.19 -2.64
C ALA A 230 1.56 -34.96 -3.94
N SER A 231 2.83 -35.23 -4.23
CA SER A 231 3.17 -36.17 -5.30
C SER A 231 2.55 -37.49 -4.88
N ALA A 232 1.50 -37.89 -5.60
CA ALA A 232 0.89 -39.20 -5.47
C ALA A 232 1.88 -40.29 -5.89
#